data_AF-A0A352SAB4-F1
#
_entry.id   AF-A0A352SAB4-F1
#
_cell.length_a   1.000
_cell.length_b   1.000
_cell.length_c   1.000
_cell.angle_alpha   90.00
_cell.angle_beta   90.00
_cell.angle_gamma   90.00
#
_symmetry.space_group_name_H-M   'P 1'
#
loop_
_entity.id
_entity.type
_entity.pdbx_description
1 polymer ?
#
loop_
_entity_poly.entity_id
_entity_poly.type
_entity_poly.pdbx_seq_one_letter_code
_entity_poly.pdbx_strand_id
1 'polypeptide(L)'
;LSEANHADAVLFASGKQGIPAALAHPDFLPSFQLDPTRQFIGSICAGAFILERLGLLPDGRATTHPDARGGFQALGLELVDQPLVCQGSVATAGGCLAALYLVGWLVESLFDIEKRRATLLPVLPAGQQELYEALIGLSIRQGVGQMAQR
;
A
#
# COMPACT_ATOMS: atom_id res chain seq x y z
N LEU A 1 -5.93 -18.38 3.32
CA LEU A 1 -4.85 -17.36 3.39
C LEU A 1 -3.57 -17.81 2.70
N SER A 2 -3.19 -19.10 2.76
CA SER A 2 -1.99 -19.65 2.10
C SER A 2 -1.91 -19.42 0.58
N GLU A 3 -3.04 -19.23 -0.10
CA GLU A 3 -3.08 -18.84 -1.53
C GLU A 3 -2.35 -17.51 -1.79
N ALA A 4 -2.31 -16.59 -0.81
CA ALA A 4 -1.54 -15.35 -0.91
C ALA A 4 -0.05 -15.61 -1.13
N ASN A 5 0.47 -16.74 -0.66
CA ASN A 5 1.87 -17.11 -0.84
C ASN A 5 2.19 -17.51 -2.28
N HIS A 6 1.20 -17.61 -3.19
CA HIS A 6 1.39 -17.96 -4.59
C HIS A 6 0.89 -16.88 -5.55
N ALA A 7 0.29 -15.80 -5.05
CA ALA A 7 -0.25 -14.72 -5.87
C ALA A 7 0.85 -13.79 -6.40
N ASP A 8 0.61 -13.15 -7.54
CA ASP A 8 1.51 -12.09 -8.06
C ASP A 8 1.41 -10.80 -7.23
N ALA A 9 0.28 -10.60 -6.54
CA ALA A 9 0.04 -9.44 -5.70
C ALA A 9 -0.77 -9.77 -4.44
N VAL A 10 -0.44 -9.12 -3.33
CA VAL A 10 -1.13 -9.26 -2.05
C VAL A 10 -1.41 -7.88 -1.45
N LEU A 11 -2.68 -7.58 -1.21
CA LEU A 11 -3.11 -6.32 -0.61
C LEU A 11 -3.78 -6.55 0.75
N PHE A 12 -3.28 -5.87 1.78
CA PHE A 12 -3.90 -5.85 3.11
C PHE A 12 -4.81 -4.64 3.25
N ALA A 13 -6.11 -4.91 3.40
CA ALA A 13 -7.12 -3.90 3.69
C ALA A 13 -6.96 -3.32 5.11
N SER A 14 -7.72 -2.27 5.40
CA SER A 14 -7.77 -1.64 6.73
C SER A 14 -8.88 -2.24 7.60
N GLY A 15 -8.78 -2.03 8.91
CA GLY A 15 -9.86 -2.32 9.85
C GLY A 15 -9.50 -1.87 11.26
N LYS A 16 -10.26 -0.92 11.82
CA LYS A 16 -9.99 -0.37 13.17
C LYS A 16 -9.98 -1.46 14.25
N GLN A 17 -10.91 -2.40 14.17
CA GLN A 17 -11.01 -3.57 15.06
C GLN A 17 -10.41 -4.83 14.42
N GLY A 18 -10.56 -4.97 13.09
CA GLY A 18 -10.12 -6.14 12.35
C GLY A 18 -8.61 -6.33 12.34
N ILE A 19 -7.82 -5.26 12.22
CA ILE A 19 -6.35 -5.36 12.22
C ILE A 19 -5.82 -5.85 13.57
N PRO A 20 -6.17 -5.23 14.72
CA PRO A 20 -5.77 -5.77 16.02
C PRO A 20 -6.22 -7.23 16.24
N ALA A 21 -7.46 -7.57 15.85
CA ALA A 21 -7.98 -8.92 16.00
C ALA A 21 -7.20 -9.95 15.14
N ALA A 22 -6.90 -9.60 13.87
CA ALA A 22 -6.11 -10.45 12.99
C ALA A 22 -4.68 -10.64 13.52
N LEU A 23 -4.01 -9.57 13.96
CA LEU A 23 -2.66 -9.63 14.50
C LEU A 23 -2.56 -10.38 15.85
N ALA A 24 -3.66 -10.46 16.59
CA ALA A 24 -3.75 -11.26 17.81
C ALA A 24 -4.07 -12.74 17.55
N HIS A 25 -4.58 -13.08 16.35
CA HIS A 25 -4.90 -14.46 16.01
C HIS A 25 -3.62 -15.25 15.72
N PRO A 26 -3.36 -16.38 16.43
CA PRO A 26 -2.07 -17.08 16.39
C PRO A 26 -1.70 -17.57 14.98
N ASP A 27 -2.70 -17.99 14.21
CA ASP A 27 -2.45 -18.57 12.87
C ASP A 27 -2.43 -17.54 11.73
N PHE A 28 -2.71 -16.26 12.01
CA PHE A 28 -2.84 -15.26 10.94
C PHE A 28 -1.48 -14.95 10.30
N LEU A 29 -0.51 -14.45 11.07
CA LEU A 29 0.82 -14.11 10.55
C LEU A 29 1.58 -15.32 10.00
N PRO A 30 1.60 -16.50 10.67
CA PRO A 30 2.28 -17.69 10.15
C PRO A 30 1.73 -18.22 8.83
N SER A 31 0.52 -17.82 8.44
CA SER A 31 -0.07 -18.22 7.15
C SER A 31 0.61 -17.56 5.94
N PHE A 32 1.41 -16.52 6.16
CA PHE A 32 2.04 -15.71 5.13
C PHE A 32 3.55 -15.98 5.01
N GLN A 33 3.98 -16.36 3.82
CA GLN A 33 5.37 -16.50 3.38
C GLN A 33 5.57 -15.63 2.14
N LEU A 34 5.37 -14.31 2.33
CA LEU A 34 5.38 -13.36 1.22
C LEU A 34 6.82 -12.99 0.83
N ASP A 35 7.05 -12.84 -0.46
CA ASP A 35 8.35 -12.55 -1.03
C ASP A 35 8.29 -11.34 -1.98
N PRO A 36 8.80 -10.17 -1.58
CA PRO A 36 8.77 -8.95 -2.39
C PRO A 36 9.67 -9.01 -3.63
N THR A 37 10.51 -10.04 -3.79
CA THR A 37 11.30 -10.23 -5.02
C THR A 37 10.46 -10.77 -6.18
N ARG A 38 9.30 -11.37 -5.87
CA ARG A 38 8.38 -11.96 -6.85
C ARG A 38 6.93 -11.47 -6.75
N GLN A 39 6.55 -10.84 -5.64
CA GLN A 39 5.20 -10.36 -5.40
C GLN A 39 5.17 -8.84 -5.22
N PHE A 40 4.12 -8.20 -5.73
CA PHE A 40 3.77 -6.85 -5.34
C PHE A 40 2.92 -6.88 -4.07
N ILE A 41 3.42 -6.32 -2.99
CA ILE A 41 2.77 -6.39 -1.68
C ILE A 41 2.37 -4.97 -1.28
N GLY A 42 1.14 -4.79 -0.82
CA GLY A 42 0.74 -3.47 -0.36
C GLY A 42 -0.31 -3.46 0.71
N SER A 43 -0.55 -2.28 1.26
CA SER A 43 -1.57 -2.09 2.27
C SER A 43 -2.19 -0.71 2.23
N ILE A 44 -3.43 -0.63 2.71
CA ILE A 44 -4.15 0.63 2.90
C ILE A 44 -4.41 0.85 4.39
N CYS A 45 -4.13 2.06 4.87
CA CYS A 45 -4.40 2.51 6.23
C CYS A 45 -3.79 1.55 7.28
N ALA A 46 -4.62 0.99 8.19
CA ALA A 46 -4.14 0.14 9.26
C ALA A 46 -3.60 -1.23 8.77
N GLY A 47 -3.83 -1.59 7.50
CA GLY A 47 -3.19 -2.78 6.90
C GLY A 47 -1.66 -2.73 6.96
N ALA A 48 -1.08 -1.53 7.05
CA ALA A 48 0.36 -1.35 7.16
C ALA A 48 0.96 -1.97 8.45
N PHE A 49 0.18 -2.13 9.53
CA PHE A 49 0.65 -2.87 10.71
C PHE A 49 0.89 -4.35 10.43
N ILE A 50 0.20 -4.94 9.45
CA ILE A 50 0.47 -6.31 9.03
C ILE A 50 1.81 -6.39 8.31
N LEU A 51 2.10 -5.43 7.42
CA LEU A 51 3.39 -5.36 6.73
C LEU A 51 4.55 -5.18 7.72
N GLU A 52 4.38 -4.32 8.74
CA GLU A 52 5.34 -4.16 9.82
C GLU A 52 5.62 -5.49 10.52
N ARG A 53 4.58 -6.21 10.96
CA ARG A 53 4.71 -7.49 11.68
C ARG A 53 5.29 -8.62 10.84
N LEU A 54 5.13 -8.56 9.52
CA LEU A 54 5.74 -9.50 8.57
C LEU A 54 7.18 -9.11 8.20
N GLY A 55 7.71 -7.98 8.70
CA GLY A 55 9.05 -7.51 8.38
C GLY A 55 9.21 -6.97 6.95
N LEU A 56 8.11 -6.51 6.34
CA LEU A 56 8.05 -6.11 4.93
C LEU A 56 8.20 -4.61 4.69
N LEU A 57 8.51 -3.82 5.73
CA LEU A 57 8.74 -2.37 5.62
C LEU A 57 10.24 -2.06 5.71
N PRO A 58 10.99 -2.10 4.59
CA PRO A 58 12.42 -1.81 4.61
C PRO A 58 12.67 -0.39 5.12
N ASP A 59 13.74 -0.18 5.88
CA ASP A 59 14.08 1.10 6.52
C ASP A 59 12.98 1.72 7.42
N GLY A 60 11.92 0.97 7.73
CA GLY A 60 10.81 1.42 8.57
C GLY A 60 9.98 2.56 8.01
N ARG A 61 10.09 2.88 6.70
CA ARG A 61 9.36 4.00 6.07
C ARG A 61 7.98 3.56 5.60
N ALA A 62 6.94 4.23 6.07
CA ALA A 62 5.57 3.92 5.66
C ALA A 62 4.63 5.11 5.83
N THR A 63 3.45 5.00 5.23
CA THR A 63 2.30 5.87 5.54
C THR A 63 1.13 5.01 6.04
N THR A 64 0.20 5.63 6.76
CA THR A 64 -1.01 4.97 7.27
C THR A 64 -2.14 5.99 7.44
N HIS A 65 -3.30 5.56 7.93
CA HIS A 65 -4.40 6.48 8.25
C HIS A 65 -3.97 7.48 9.33
N PRO A 66 -4.37 8.76 9.26
CA PRO A 66 -4.05 9.76 10.29
C PRO A 66 -4.29 9.28 11.74
N ASP A 67 -5.45 8.68 12.00
CA ASP A 67 -5.80 8.13 13.33
C ASP A 67 -4.89 7.00 13.82
N ALA A 68 -4.17 6.32 12.93
CA ALA A 68 -3.28 5.20 13.25
C ALA A 68 -1.81 5.63 13.43
N ARG A 69 -1.48 6.91 13.19
CA ARG A 69 -0.10 7.43 13.24
C ARG A 69 0.59 7.19 14.59
N GLY A 70 -0.12 7.37 15.70
CA GLY A 70 0.46 7.17 17.04
C GLY A 70 0.92 5.73 17.29
N GLY A 71 0.23 4.74 16.72
CA GLY A 71 0.65 3.34 16.81
C GLY A 71 1.92 3.04 16.01
N PHE A 72 2.09 3.67 14.84
CA PHE A 72 3.30 3.54 14.01
C PHE A 72 4.52 4.15 14.68
N GLN A 73 4.36 5.33 15.27
CA GLN A 73 5.45 6.01 15.99
C GLN A 73 5.92 5.20 17.21
N ALA A 74 4.99 4.54 17.92
CA ALA A 74 5.32 3.66 19.04
C ALA A 74 6.14 2.42 18.62
N LEU A 75 6.06 2.01 17.34
CA LEU A 75 6.84 0.91 16.76
C LEU A 75 8.19 1.38 16.19
N GLY A 76 8.53 2.67 16.30
CA GLY A 76 9.78 3.23 15.79
C GLY A 76 9.83 3.39 14.27
N LEU A 77 8.68 3.34 13.58
CA LEU A 77 8.60 3.54 12.13
C LEU A 77 8.69 5.02 11.76
N GLU A 78 9.38 5.30 10.64
CA GLU A 78 9.41 6.61 10.00
C GLU A 78 8.10 6.82 9.23
N LEU A 79 7.19 7.59 9.82
CA LEU A 79 5.96 7.97 9.13
C LEU A 79 6.25 9.06 8.10
N VAL A 80 6.06 8.72 6.83
CA VAL A 80 6.20 9.68 5.72
C VAL A 80 4.87 10.37 5.47
N ASP A 81 4.87 11.70 5.45
CA ASP A 81 3.68 12.51 5.19
C ASP A 81 3.32 12.58 3.69
N GLN A 82 3.00 11.40 3.13
CA GLN A 82 2.59 11.22 1.75
C GLN A 82 1.43 10.22 1.68
N PRO A 83 0.55 10.30 0.66
CA PRO A 83 -0.58 9.40 0.56
C PRO A 83 -0.20 8.00 0.09
N LEU A 84 0.95 7.86 -0.57
CA LEU A 84 1.53 6.60 -1.03
C LEU A 84 3.03 6.61 -0.80
N VAL A 85 3.58 5.54 -0.24
CA VAL A 85 5.01 5.31 -0.07
C VAL A 85 5.34 3.96 -0.67
N CYS A 86 6.27 3.92 -1.63
CA CYS A 86 6.69 2.69 -2.30
C CYS A 86 8.18 2.43 -2.04
N GLN A 87 8.51 1.17 -1.78
CA GLN A 87 9.89 0.70 -1.60
C GLN A 87 10.06 -0.62 -2.37
N GLY A 88 10.59 -0.52 -3.58
CA GLY A 88 10.61 -1.65 -4.52
C GLY A 88 9.17 -2.17 -4.77
N SER A 89 8.97 -3.47 -4.54
CA SER A 89 7.68 -4.14 -4.72
C SER A 89 6.75 -4.05 -3.50
N VAL A 90 7.07 -3.22 -2.50
CA VAL A 90 6.21 -2.99 -1.33
C VAL A 90 5.65 -1.57 -1.32
N ALA A 91 4.36 -1.40 -1.05
CA ALA A 91 3.73 -0.08 -0.92
C ALA A 91 2.79 0.04 0.29
N THR A 92 2.78 1.21 0.92
CA THR A 92 1.79 1.60 1.93
C THR A 92 1.03 2.82 1.46
N ALA A 93 -0.28 2.84 1.65
CA ALA A 93 -1.14 3.98 1.33
C ALA A 93 -1.92 4.45 2.55
N GLY A 94 -2.04 5.77 2.72
CA GLY A 94 -2.64 6.42 3.89
C GLY A 94 -3.86 7.26 3.52
N GLY A 95 -5.00 6.95 4.14
CA GLY A 95 -6.30 7.61 3.86
C GLY A 95 -7.10 6.89 2.77
N CYS A 96 -8.42 6.77 2.94
CA CYS A 96 -9.24 5.86 2.11
C CYS A 96 -9.15 6.14 0.61
N LEU A 97 -9.09 7.40 0.19
CA LEU A 97 -8.99 7.76 -1.23
C LEU A 97 -7.60 7.49 -1.84
N ALA A 98 -6.57 7.30 -1.01
CA ALA A 98 -5.26 6.86 -1.47
C ALA A 98 -5.26 5.41 -1.98
N ALA A 99 -6.36 4.67 -1.80
CA ALA A 99 -6.58 3.39 -2.48
C ALA A 99 -6.46 3.51 -4.01
N LEU A 100 -6.81 4.66 -4.60
CA LEU A 100 -6.60 4.92 -6.02
C LEU A 100 -5.11 4.88 -6.41
N TYR A 101 -4.25 5.40 -5.54
CA TYR A 101 -2.81 5.42 -5.77
C TYR A 101 -2.20 4.05 -5.57
N LEU A 102 -2.64 3.30 -4.54
CA LEU A 102 -2.19 1.93 -4.29
C LEU A 102 -2.55 0.99 -5.45
N VAL A 103 -3.82 1.00 -5.87
CA VAL A 103 -4.28 0.20 -7.02
C VAL A 103 -3.59 0.67 -8.30
N GLY A 104 -3.44 1.99 -8.46
CA GLY A 104 -2.75 2.54 -9.63
C GLY A 104 -1.30 2.09 -9.71
N TRP A 105 -0.54 2.18 -8.62
CA TRP A 105 0.83 1.67 -8.52
C TRP A 105 0.89 0.18 -8.84
N LEU A 106 0.00 -0.63 -8.25
CA LEU A 106 -0.01 -2.07 -8.48
C LEU A 106 -0.24 -2.42 -9.95
N VAL A 107 -1.27 -1.82 -10.56
CA VAL A 107 -1.64 -2.10 -11.95
C VAL A 107 -0.57 -1.60 -12.92
N GLU A 108 -0.03 -0.41 -12.69
CA GLU A 108 1.06 0.13 -13.51
C GLU A 108 2.34 -0.72 -13.41
N SER A 109 2.62 -1.28 -12.22
CA SER A 109 3.80 -2.13 -12.01
C SER A 109 3.66 -3.53 -12.63
N LEU A 110 2.45 -4.09 -12.65
CA LEU A 110 2.16 -5.39 -13.28
C LEU A 110 1.96 -5.29 -14.80
N PHE A 111 1.53 -4.13 -15.28
CA PHE A 111 1.15 -3.90 -16.67
C PHE A 111 1.79 -2.61 -17.18
N ASP A 112 1.00 -1.54 -17.31
CA ASP A 112 1.41 -0.26 -17.85
C ASP A 112 0.43 0.87 -17.43
N ILE A 113 0.78 2.10 -17.81
CA ILE A 113 -0.01 3.32 -17.52
C ILE A 113 -1.40 3.26 -18.17
N GLU A 114 -1.53 2.67 -19.36
CA GLU A 114 -2.82 2.60 -20.06
C GLU A 114 -3.77 1.64 -19.36
N LYS A 115 -3.25 0.53 -18.82
CA LYS A 115 -4.01 -0.39 -17.98
C LYS A 115 -4.45 0.31 -16.69
N ARG A 116 -3.57 1.06 -16.03
CA ARG A 116 -3.93 1.84 -14.84
C ARG A 116 -5.10 2.79 -15.15
N ARG A 117 -5.00 3.56 -16.24
CA ARG A 117 -6.04 4.49 -16.70
C ARG A 117 -7.38 3.78 -16.91
N ALA A 118 -7.37 2.69 -17.68
CA ALA A 118 -8.56 1.90 -17.96
C ALA A 118 -9.18 1.31 -16.68
N THR A 119 -8.37 0.81 -15.76
CA THR A 119 -8.84 0.23 -14.49
C THR A 119 -9.47 1.26 -13.57
N LEU A 120 -8.90 2.47 -13.47
CA LEU A 120 -9.38 3.49 -12.54
C LEU A 120 -10.52 4.33 -13.13
N LEU A 121 -10.65 4.42 -14.45
CA LEU A 121 -11.68 5.23 -15.13
C LEU A 121 -13.10 5.10 -14.54
N PRO A 122 -13.62 3.89 -14.20
CA PRO A 122 -14.99 3.75 -13.70
C PRO A 122 -15.23 4.37 -12.32
N VAL A 123 -14.18 4.62 -11.53
CA VAL A 123 -14.29 5.21 -10.19
C VAL A 123 -13.95 6.69 -10.14
N LEU A 124 -13.56 7.29 -11.28
CA LEU A 124 -13.26 8.71 -11.36
C LEU A 124 -14.55 9.54 -11.51
N PRO A 125 -14.64 10.73 -10.90
CA PRO A 125 -15.81 11.59 -11.05
C PRO A 125 -16.00 12.04 -12.51
N ALA A 126 -17.26 12.03 -12.96
CA ALA A 126 -17.61 12.48 -14.31
C ALA A 126 -17.22 13.94 -14.54
N GLY A 127 -16.52 14.22 -15.63
CA GLY A 127 -16.02 15.56 -15.98
C GLY A 127 -14.72 15.95 -15.28
N GLN A 128 -14.12 15.07 -14.47
CA GLN A 128 -12.88 15.33 -13.74
C GLN A 128 -11.79 14.29 -14.00
N GLN A 129 -11.96 13.43 -15.00
CA GLN A 129 -11.07 12.29 -15.26
C GLN A 129 -9.61 12.73 -15.49
N GLU A 130 -9.37 13.76 -16.30
CA GLU A 130 -8.02 14.26 -16.56
C GLU A 130 -7.34 14.83 -15.31
N LEU A 131 -8.10 15.54 -14.45
CA LEU A 131 -7.60 16.08 -13.19
C LEU A 131 -7.17 14.98 -12.24
N TYR A 132 -8.01 13.96 -12.07
CA TYR A 132 -7.70 12.82 -11.21
C TYR A 132 -6.55 11.99 -11.79
N GLU A 133 -6.52 11.78 -13.10
CA GLU A 133 -5.44 11.05 -13.77
C GLU A 133 -4.08 11.73 -13.57
N ALA A 134 -4.03 13.06 -13.69
CA ALA A 134 -2.82 13.83 -13.41
C ALA A 134 -2.38 13.70 -11.94
N LEU A 135 -3.33 13.79 -10.99
CA LEU A 135 -3.06 13.65 -9.57
C LEU A 135 -2.58 12.24 -9.19
N ILE A 136 -3.22 11.20 -9.72
CA ILE A 136 -2.86 9.80 -9.49
C ILE A 136 -1.44 9.54 -10.01
N GLY A 137 -1.17 9.92 -11.27
CA GLY A 137 0.17 9.75 -11.84
C GLY A 137 1.25 10.52 -11.08
N LEU A 138 0.96 11.75 -10.62
CA LEU A 138 1.88 12.50 -9.75
C LEU A 138 2.15 11.77 -8.44
N SER A 139 1.10 11.29 -7.78
CA SER A 139 1.19 10.63 -6.47
C SER A 139 1.98 9.31 -6.54
N ILE A 140 1.79 8.54 -7.62
CA ILE A 140 2.57 7.31 -7.87
C ILE A 140 4.05 7.64 -8.08
N ARG A 141 4.36 8.62 -8.95
CA ARG A 141 5.75 9.03 -9.19
C ARG A 141 6.45 9.52 -7.93
N GLN A 142 5.75 10.28 -7.08
CA GLN A 142 6.30 10.74 -5.81
C GLN A 142 6.53 9.59 -4.83
N GLY A 143 5.58 8.65 -4.72
CA GLY A 143 5.69 7.48 -3.86
C GLY A 143 6.86 6.55 -4.24
N VAL A 144 7.11 6.37 -5.55
CA VAL A 144 8.24 5.57 -6.07
C VAL A 144 9.58 6.34 -6.02
N GLY A 145 9.57 7.64 -6.33
CA GLY A 145 10.76 8.46 -6.53
C GLY A 145 11.60 8.75 -5.28
N GLN A 146 11.12 8.40 -4.08
CA GLN A 146 11.91 8.56 -2.84
C GLN A 146 13.13 7.62 -2.75
N MET A 147 13.31 6.68 -3.69
CA MET A 147 14.56 5.92 -3.83
C MET A 147 15.75 6.75 -4.34
N ALA A 148 15.52 7.90 -5.00
CA ALA A 148 16.56 8.62 -5.74
C ALA A 148 17.31 9.71 -4.94
N GLN A 149 17.02 9.88 -3.64
CA GLN A 149 17.63 10.95 -2.80
C GLN A 149 18.60 10.43 -1.72
N ARG A 150 19.26 9.29 -1.94
CA ARG A 150 20.40 8.86 -1.12
C ARG A 150 21.60 8.55 -2.00
#